data_AF-A0A0D2F639-F1
#
_entry.id   AF-A0A0D2F639-F1
#
_cell.length_a   1.000
_cell.length_b   1.000
_cell.length_c   1.000
_cell.angle_alpha   90.00
_cell.angle_beta   90.00
_cell.angle_gamma   90.00
#
_symmetry.space_group_name_H-M   'P 1'
#
loop_
_entity.id
_entity.type
_entity.pdbx_description
1 polymer ?
#
loop_
_entity_poly.entity_id
_entity_poly.type
_entity_poly.pdbx_seq_one_letter_code
_entity_poly.pdbx_strand_id
1 'polypeptide(L)'
;MTFEPTEKQQHGTPLDKDQDVSRSPPSNTHHENPGWSDHKAGSFLGDHHTPWKESEKTLEAFATADDGRDASLNTDASKGASEELSVLHRPRPGSRQNTAPISVAAAPFTSYSCDLERPKTHGSTRSTAHPRRSSSSSSASTLSQVPSNLANTSRQSTDPYGNTYPEGGREAWLCVFGSFCGLVASLGVMNTLGTYQAYLSTHQLQHYSESTIGWIFGIYAFLSFFFGIQIGPVFDAKGPRYLVLAGSILLLAALLLVGICQEYYEFLLTIGVMGGLGTSLIFTPAIAAVGHFFLRKRGQATGLAAAGGSLGGIIFPLTLQALFPKIGWAWSTRVVALIDLVLLIFANLFIKSRLPPRKATKENILPDFRIFRDPVFALTTAGTFFVEWGLFVPLTYLSSYALSHGISTDLSYQIIAILNVGSCFGRYFPGLVADRIGRFNSMIITISMCLVTTLAFWLPANGSIALIIVYALLFGFASGSGISLTPVCVGQLCRVENYGRYYATCYTLVSFGSLTGIPIAGQLVTRTGGQYWGLIVFTSCSYAASCIMYTAARVVGAGWRLKKAY
;
A
#
# COMPACT_ATOMS: atom_id res chain seq x y z
N MET A 1 35.02 -45.86 19.07
CA MET A 1 35.95 -45.58 20.17
C MET A 1 35.13 -45.04 21.31
N THR A 2 35.07 -45.75 22.43
CA THR A 2 34.44 -45.35 23.68
C THR A 2 35.45 -44.64 24.58
N PHE A 3 35.00 -43.69 25.39
CA PHE A 3 35.64 -43.34 26.66
C PHE A 3 34.57 -42.87 27.64
N GLU A 4 34.68 -43.32 28.89
CA GLU A 4 33.75 -43.05 29.98
C GLU A 4 34.19 -41.86 30.84
N PRO A 5 33.29 -41.24 31.63
CA PRO A 5 33.64 -40.22 32.61
C PRO A 5 34.31 -40.83 33.86
N THR A 6 34.99 -39.99 34.65
CA THR A 6 35.55 -40.37 35.96
C THR A 6 34.89 -39.57 37.09
N GLU A 7 34.79 -40.16 38.28
CA GLU A 7 33.92 -39.73 39.38
C GLU A 7 34.70 -39.59 40.71
N LYS A 8 34.14 -38.84 41.69
CA LYS A 8 34.56 -38.74 43.12
C LYS A 8 35.84 -37.90 43.36
N GLN A 9 36.06 -37.28 44.53
CA GLN A 9 35.54 -37.55 45.89
C GLN A 9 35.05 -36.30 46.67
N GLN A 10 34.38 -36.55 47.80
CA GLN A 10 33.90 -35.58 48.78
C GLN A 10 34.79 -35.56 50.04
N HIS A 11 34.92 -34.38 50.68
CA HIS A 11 35.15 -34.11 52.12
C HIS A 11 34.70 -32.63 52.33
N GLY A 12 34.28 -32.13 53.49
CA GLY A 12 34.03 -32.70 54.82
C GLY A 12 33.79 -31.56 55.84
N THR A 13 32.60 -31.48 56.43
CA THR A 13 32.13 -30.45 57.41
C THR A 13 32.49 -30.82 58.88
N PRO A 14 32.10 -30.07 59.95
CA PRO A 14 31.61 -28.67 60.10
C PRO A 14 32.32 -27.89 61.26
N LEU A 15 31.80 -26.70 61.63
CA LEU A 15 31.63 -26.06 62.97
C LEU A 15 31.48 -24.53 62.73
N ASP A 16 30.45 -23.75 63.11
CA ASP A 16 29.43 -23.73 64.20
C ASP A 16 29.74 -22.66 65.27
N LYS A 17 28.93 -21.58 65.33
CA LYS A 17 28.18 -21.13 66.54
C LYS A 17 27.41 -19.81 66.41
N ASP A 18 26.14 -19.88 66.82
CA ASP A 18 25.36 -18.95 67.65
C ASP A 18 25.65 -17.44 67.67
N GLN A 19 24.67 -16.64 67.25
CA GLN A 19 23.77 -15.96 68.20
C GLN A 19 22.43 -15.58 67.55
N ASP A 20 21.39 -15.38 68.39
CA ASP A 20 19.96 -15.43 68.03
C ASP A 20 19.13 -14.38 68.83
N VAL A 21 17.81 -14.37 68.67
CA VAL A 21 16.77 -13.81 69.57
C VAL A 21 16.26 -12.36 69.33
N SER A 22 15.55 -12.20 68.20
CA SER A 22 14.11 -11.83 68.16
C SER A 22 13.55 -10.40 68.48
N ARG A 23 12.29 -10.23 68.01
CA ARG A 23 11.14 -9.40 68.50
C ARG A 23 10.76 -8.08 67.78
N SER A 24 9.50 -7.71 68.00
CA SER A 24 8.61 -6.96 67.08
C SER A 24 8.06 -5.65 67.72
N PRO A 25 7.39 -4.75 66.97
CA PRO A 25 6.96 -3.41 67.44
C PRO A 25 5.57 -3.44 68.15
N PRO A 26 5.08 -2.33 68.77
CA PRO A 26 4.21 -1.37 68.03
C PRO A 26 4.09 0.10 68.55
N SER A 27 3.39 0.93 67.74
CA SER A 27 2.45 2.04 68.08
C SER A 27 2.90 3.46 68.55
N ASN A 28 2.33 4.48 67.85
CA ASN A 28 1.71 5.78 68.24
C ASN A 28 2.46 6.77 69.21
N THR A 29 2.33 8.11 69.13
CA THR A 29 1.15 8.99 68.93
C THR A 29 1.44 10.41 68.34
N HIS A 30 0.36 11.05 67.85
CA HIS A 30 0.04 12.48 67.65
C HIS A 30 1.05 13.63 67.89
N HIS A 31 0.95 14.66 67.02
CA HIS A 31 0.74 16.05 67.45
C HIS A 31 -0.02 16.89 66.39
N GLU A 32 -0.60 18.01 66.82
CA GLU A 32 -1.43 18.95 66.04
C GLU A 32 -0.93 20.41 66.28
N ASN A 33 -1.44 21.52 65.72
CA ASN A 33 -2.58 21.91 64.84
C ASN A 33 -2.18 23.32 64.23
N PRO A 34 -3.03 24.32 63.85
CA PRO A 34 -4.35 24.36 63.19
C PRO A 34 -4.49 25.36 62.00
N GLY A 35 -5.64 25.31 61.31
CA GLY A 35 -6.50 26.51 61.17
C GLY A 35 -6.54 27.32 59.85
N TRP A 36 -7.62 27.13 59.08
CA TRP A 36 -8.52 28.22 58.66
C TRP A 36 -9.92 27.66 58.33
N SER A 37 -10.97 28.49 58.42
CA SER A 37 -12.36 28.01 58.56
C SER A 37 -13.39 28.81 57.75
N ASP A 38 -14.42 28.10 57.28
CA ASP A 38 -15.79 28.50 56.92
C ASP A 38 -16.15 29.99 56.75
N HIS A 39 -16.86 30.29 55.65
CA HIS A 39 -18.02 31.17 55.74
C HIS A 39 -19.24 30.62 54.99
N LYS A 40 -20.31 30.38 55.77
CA LYS A 40 -21.70 30.13 55.38
C LYS A 40 -22.38 31.43 54.90
N ALA A 41 -23.53 31.47 54.23
CA ALA A 41 -24.34 30.52 53.45
C ALA A 41 -25.46 31.33 52.73
N GLY A 42 -26.25 30.71 51.85
CA GLY A 42 -27.41 31.39 51.24
C GLY A 42 -28.27 30.48 50.35
N SER A 43 -29.42 30.06 50.86
CA SER A 43 -30.38 29.18 50.17
C SER A 43 -31.53 29.95 49.52
N PHE A 44 -32.00 29.51 48.36
CA PHE A 44 -33.42 29.65 47.97
C PHE A 44 -33.88 28.45 47.12
N LEU A 45 -35.18 28.19 47.10
CA LEU A 45 -35.79 26.95 46.57
C LEU A 45 -36.03 27.00 45.06
N GLY A 46 -36.16 25.81 44.46
CA GLY A 46 -36.63 25.62 43.08
C GLY A 46 -36.59 24.16 42.66
N ASP A 47 -37.69 23.42 42.84
CA ASP A 47 -37.87 22.09 42.26
C ASP A 47 -37.88 22.16 40.72
N HIS A 48 -37.33 21.14 40.04
CA HIS A 48 -38.03 20.46 38.94
C HIS A 48 -37.34 19.15 38.53
N HIS A 49 -38.16 18.22 38.04
CA HIS A 49 -37.81 16.83 37.72
C HIS A 49 -36.73 16.62 36.66
N THR A 50 -35.99 15.52 36.80
CA THR A 50 -35.21 14.87 35.73
C THR A 50 -36.10 14.13 34.73
N PRO A 51 -35.89 14.29 33.40
CA PRO A 51 -36.45 13.38 32.41
C PRO A 51 -35.43 12.96 31.34
N TRP A 52 -34.92 11.72 31.39
CA TRP A 52 -34.42 10.95 30.23
C TRP A 52 -34.36 9.46 30.58
N LYS A 53 -35.54 8.84 30.72
CA LYS A 53 -35.69 7.39 30.93
C LYS A 53 -36.85 6.83 30.12
N GLU A 54 -36.90 7.18 28.83
CA GLU A 54 -37.99 6.78 27.94
C GLU A 54 -37.54 6.69 26.47
N SER A 55 -37.12 5.49 26.04
CA SER A 55 -36.89 5.15 24.63
C SER A 55 -37.13 3.67 24.28
N GLU A 56 -37.66 2.87 25.21
CA GLU A 56 -37.97 1.44 24.99
C GLU A 56 -39.40 1.21 24.47
N LYS A 57 -40.15 2.26 24.14
CA LYS A 57 -41.55 2.19 23.67
C LYS A 57 -41.75 2.61 22.20
N THR A 58 -40.83 2.21 21.33
CA THR A 58 -40.92 2.49 19.87
C THR A 58 -40.66 1.26 18.99
N LEU A 59 -40.73 0.05 19.58
CA LEU A 59 -40.52 -1.22 18.87
C LEU A 59 -41.76 -2.15 18.84
N GLU A 60 -42.80 -1.87 19.62
CA GLU A 60 -44.04 -2.69 19.68
C GLU A 60 -45.18 -2.18 18.77
N ALA A 61 -44.89 -1.27 17.83
CA ALA A 61 -45.88 -0.60 16.99
C ALA A 61 -46.04 -1.19 15.56
N PHE A 62 -45.42 -2.34 15.28
CA PHE A 62 -45.46 -3.00 13.96
C PHE A 62 -45.73 -4.52 14.01
N ALA A 63 -46.32 -5.00 15.10
CA ALA A 63 -46.76 -6.39 15.26
C ALA A 63 -48.25 -6.46 15.64
N THR A 64 -48.95 -7.47 15.09
CA THR A 64 -50.28 -7.96 15.52
C THR A 64 -51.45 -6.96 15.55
N ALA A 65 -51.86 -6.51 14.37
CA ALA A 65 -53.26 -6.40 13.94
C ALA A 65 -53.29 -6.59 12.41
N ASP A 66 -54.27 -7.24 11.78
CA ASP A 66 -55.53 -7.83 12.23
C ASP A 66 -55.77 -9.18 11.49
N ASP A 67 -56.70 -10.03 11.94
CA ASP A 67 -56.88 -11.40 11.41
C ASP A 67 -58.35 -11.84 11.24
N GLY A 68 -58.62 -12.59 10.16
CA GLY A 68 -59.80 -13.47 10.03
C GLY A 68 -61.09 -12.94 9.37
N ARG A 69 -61.48 -13.65 8.29
CA ARG A 69 -62.77 -13.71 7.51
C ARG A 69 -62.70 -13.08 6.10
N ASP A 70 -63.20 -13.68 5.02
CA ASP A 70 -63.87 -14.98 4.71
C ASP A 70 -63.88 -15.12 3.15
N ALA A 71 -64.16 -16.23 2.43
CA ALA A 71 -64.34 -17.68 2.63
C ALA A 71 -64.52 -18.30 1.20
N SER A 72 -64.38 -19.59 0.84
CA SER A 72 -63.82 -20.83 1.42
C SER A 72 -63.79 -21.94 0.30
N LEU A 73 -63.78 -23.24 0.65
CA LEU A 73 -64.12 -24.43 -0.19
C LEU A 73 -63.16 -24.97 -1.29
N ASN A 74 -62.61 -26.16 -0.99
CA ASN A 74 -62.66 -27.41 -1.79
C ASN A 74 -61.73 -27.73 -2.99
N THR A 75 -60.79 -28.65 -2.71
CA THR A 75 -60.55 -29.99 -3.33
C THR A 75 -60.32 -30.23 -4.83
N ASP A 76 -59.25 -31.00 -5.08
CA ASP A 76 -59.13 -32.16 -5.98
C ASP A 76 -58.90 -32.09 -7.51
N ALA A 77 -57.79 -32.74 -7.88
CA ALA A 77 -57.66 -33.79 -8.90
C ALA A 77 -57.90 -33.56 -10.41
N SER A 78 -56.76 -33.43 -11.12
CA SER A 78 -56.38 -34.21 -12.32
C SER A 78 -57.01 -33.90 -13.71
N LYS A 79 -56.19 -34.16 -14.76
CA LYS A 79 -56.50 -34.12 -16.22
C LYS A 79 -56.75 -32.69 -16.76
N GLY A 80 -56.58 -32.39 -18.05
CA GLY A 80 -55.98 -33.16 -19.16
C GLY A 80 -56.46 -32.66 -20.54
N ALA A 81 -55.65 -32.82 -21.60
CA ALA A 81 -55.89 -32.37 -22.99
C ALA A 81 -55.82 -30.82 -23.19
N SER A 82 -55.16 -30.27 -24.22
CA SER A 82 -55.53 -30.13 -25.66
C SER A 82 -56.74 -29.18 -25.85
N GLU A 83 -56.79 -28.22 -26.78
CA GLU A 83 -56.07 -27.94 -28.06
C GLU A 83 -55.58 -26.45 -28.09
N GLU A 84 -55.10 -25.78 -29.15
CA GLU A 84 -55.13 -26.01 -30.61
C GLU A 84 -53.89 -25.40 -31.33
N LEU A 85 -53.82 -25.56 -32.66
CA LEU A 85 -52.63 -25.37 -33.49
C LEU A 85 -52.69 -24.08 -34.33
N SER A 86 -51.55 -23.41 -34.54
CA SER A 86 -51.31 -22.65 -35.78
C SER A 86 -49.83 -22.69 -36.18
N VAL A 87 -49.56 -22.82 -37.48
CA VAL A 87 -48.27 -23.18 -38.07
C VAL A 87 -48.05 -22.34 -39.34
N LEU A 88 -46.83 -22.40 -39.90
CA LEU A 88 -46.29 -21.67 -41.06
C LEU A 88 -45.88 -20.21 -40.75
N HIS A 89 -44.80 -19.66 -41.32
CA HIS A 89 -43.92 -20.16 -42.38
C HIS A 89 -42.42 -20.09 -42.01
N ARG A 90 -41.61 -21.04 -42.51
CA ARG A 90 -40.17 -20.86 -42.73
C ARG A 90 -39.91 -20.46 -44.18
N PRO A 91 -38.89 -19.62 -44.42
CA PRO A 91 -38.07 -19.70 -45.62
C PRO A 91 -36.57 -19.98 -45.30
N ARG A 92 -35.88 -20.54 -46.29
CA ARG A 92 -34.41 -20.72 -46.43
C ARG A 92 -34.11 -20.75 -47.93
N PRO A 93 -32.86 -20.54 -48.39
CA PRO A 93 -31.84 -19.60 -47.92
C PRO A 93 -31.32 -18.71 -49.09
N GLY A 94 -30.73 -17.52 -48.86
CA GLY A 94 -30.31 -16.69 -50.01
C GLY A 94 -29.45 -15.44 -49.76
N SER A 95 -28.13 -15.62 -49.65
CA SER A 95 -27.07 -14.65 -49.99
C SER A 95 -26.82 -13.39 -49.12
N ARG A 96 -25.53 -13.00 -49.06
CA ARG A 96 -24.97 -11.68 -48.73
C ARG A 96 -25.31 -11.03 -47.37
N GLN A 97 -24.54 -11.40 -46.35
CA GLN A 97 -23.98 -10.42 -45.40
C GLN A 97 -22.47 -10.67 -45.24
N ASN A 98 -21.67 -9.60 -45.21
CA ASN A 98 -20.22 -9.68 -45.00
C ASN A 98 -19.91 -9.87 -43.51
N THR A 99 -19.42 -11.05 -43.13
CA THR A 99 -18.85 -11.29 -41.81
C THR A 99 -17.45 -10.69 -41.70
N ALA A 100 -17.37 -9.43 -41.29
CA ALA A 100 -16.11 -8.84 -40.83
C ALA A 100 -15.70 -9.53 -39.51
N PRO A 101 -14.53 -10.20 -39.42
CA PRO A 101 -14.09 -10.81 -38.17
C PRO A 101 -13.69 -9.73 -37.17
N ILE A 102 -14.19 -9.82 -35.94
CA ILE A 102 -13.71 -8.97 -34.83
C ILE A 102 -12.31 -9.46 -34.43
N SER A 103 -11.30 -8.93 -35.11
CA SER A 103 -9.91 -9.18 -34.78
C SER A 103 -9.56 -8.44 -33.48
N VAL A 104 -9.44 -9.20 -32.39
CA VAL A 104 -8.76 -8.73 -31.18
C VAL A 104 -7.26 -8.71 -31.47
N ALA A 105 -6.83 -7.70 -32.22
CA ALA A 105 -5.44 -7.55 -32.63
C ALA A 105 -4.55 -7.28 -31.40
N ALA A 106 -3.68 -8.23 -31.07
CA ALA A 106 -2.60 -8.02 -30.12
C ALA A 106 -1.70 -6.88 -30.64
N ALA A 107 -1.31 -5.96 -29.76
CA ALA A 107 -0.53 -4.78 -30.16
C ALA A 107 0.87 -5.19 -30.66
N PRO A 108 1.36 -4.62 -31.78
CA PRO A 108 2.70 -4.92 -32.28
C PRO A 108 3.77 -4.35 -31.33
N PHE A 109 4.57 -5.23 -30.73
CA PHE A 109 5.68 -4.86 -29.85
C PHE A 109 6.80 -4.17 -30.62
N THR A 110 7.06 -2.90 -30.34
CA THR A 110 8.26 -2.18 -30.80
C THR A 110 9.19 -1.88 -29.63
N SER A 111 10.50 -2.10 -29.83
CA SER A 111 11.53 -1.83 -28.82
C SER A 111 12.06 -0.41 -28.93
N TYR A 112 12.21 0.26 -27.80
CA TYR A 112 12.98 1.51 -27.71
C TYR A 112 14.50 1.23 -27.89
N SER A 113 14.94 1.13 -29.14
CA SER A 113 16.35 1.27 -29.48
C SER A 113 16.71 2.75 -29.45
N CYS A 114 17.76 3.12 -28.70
CA CYS A 114 18.29 4.48 -28.68
C CYS A 114 19.59 4.51 -29.50
N ASP A 115 19.43 4.51 -30.83
CA ASP A 115 20.56 4.53 -31.75
C ASP A 115 21.17 5.95 -31.83
N LEU A 116 22.31 6.12 -31.16
CA LEU A 116 23.16 7.30 -31.25
C LEU A 116 23.98 7.24 -32.54
N GLU A 117 23.36 7.58 -33.67
CA GLU A 117 24.07 7.68 -34.95
C GLU A 117 25.14 8.78 -34.91
N ARG A 118 26.41 8.36 -35.03
CA ARG A 118 27.51 9.25 -35.45
C ARG A 118 27.51 9.33 -36.98
N PRO A 119 27.59 10.52 -37.60
CA PRO A 119 27.68 10.62 -39.05
C PRO A 119 28.99 9.97 -39.54
N LYS A 120 28.88 9.03 -40.49
CA LYS A 120 30.01 8.46 -41.22
C LYS A 120 30.08 9.05 -42.63
N THR A 121 31.22 9.64 -42.97
CA THR A 121 31.47 10.23 -44.29
C THR A 121 32.06 9.21 -45.28
N HIS A 122 31.28 8.80 -46.28
CA HIS A 122 31.75 8.24 -47.55
C HIS A 122 30.74 8.63 -48.65
N GLY A 123 31.10 8.79 -49.92
CA GLY A 123 32.44 8.73 -50.50
C GLY A 123 32.49 8.22 -51.95
N SER A 124 31.86 8.92 -52.91
CA SER A 124 31.88 8.62 -54.37
C SER A 124 31.19 7.28 -54.76
N THR A 125 30.74 6.97 -55.98
CA THR A 125 30.91 7.58 -57.32
C THR A 125 29.74 7.17 -58.25
N ARG A 126 29.19 8.07 -59.09
CA ARG A 126 28.94 7.88 -60.55
C ARG A 126 28.29 9.10 -61.20
N SER A 127 28.28 9.13 -62.54
CA SER A 127 28.02 10.31 -63.38
C SER A 127 27.10 10.00 -64.55
N THR A 128 26.25 10.96 -64.90
CA THR A 128 25.69 11.19 -66.24
C THR A 128 25.56 12.71 -66.48
N ALA A 129 25.73 13.15 -67.73
CA ALA A 129 25.65 14.57 -68.16
C ALA A 129 24.24 14.88 -68.71
N HIS A 130 23.79 16.09 -69.13
CA HIS A 130 24.34 17.44 -69.41
C HIS A 130 23.10 18.42 -69.55
N PRO A 131 23.16 19.71 -69.96
CA PRO A 131 24.17 20.78 -69.86
C PRO A 131 23.63 22.20 -69.45
N ARG A 132 24.53 23.07 -68.93
CA ARG A 132 24.66 24.56 -69.06
C ARG A 132 23.48 25.57 -68.89
N ARG A 133 23.78 26.61 -68.07
CA ARG A 133 23.31 28.04 -68.06
C ARG A 133 21.81 28.26 -67.75
N SER A 134 21.41 29.25 -66.95
CA SER A 134 21.90 30.65 -66.88
C SER A 134 21.95 31.23 -65.45
N SER A 135 22.33 32.52 -65.33
CA SER A 135 22.55 33.25 -64.07
C SER A 135 21.53 34.38 -63.86
N SER A 136 21.00 34.51 -62.64
CA SER A 136 20.45 35.77 -62.11
C SER A 136 20.49 35.78 -60.56
N SER A 137 20.41 36.96 -59.96
CA SER A 137 20.77 37.20 -58.55
C SER A 137 19.61 37.74 -57.70
N SER A 138 19.00 36.88 -56.88
CA SER A 138 18.10 37.23 -55.76
C SER A 138 17.80 35.95 -54.96
N SER A 139 17.64 35.93 -53.63
CA SER A 139 17.65 37.00 -52.62
C SER A 139 18.47 36.60 -51.39
N ALA A 140 19.23 37.53 -50.82
CA ALA A 140 19.90 37.35 -49.53
C ALA A 140 18.92 37.63 -48.37
N SER A 141 17.92 36.75 -48.17
CA SER A 141 16.81 37.00 -47.23
C SER A 141 16.27 35.76 -46.50
N THR A 142 17.07 34.69 -46.35
CA THR A 142 16.61 33.40 -45.77
C THR A 142 17.38 33.00 -44.50
N LEU A 143 17.91 33.99 -43.77
CA LEU A 143 18.67 33.78 -42.52
C LEU A 143 18.02 34.47 -41.30
N SER A 144 16.75 34.87 -41.42
CA SER A 144 15.96 35.50 -40.36
C SER A 144 14.56 34.89 -40.24
N GLN A 145 14.48 33.56 -40.14
CA GLN A 145 13.28 32.86 -39.67
C GLN A 145 13.61 31.44 -39.14
N VAL A 146 14.49 31.35 -38.13
CA VAL A 146 14.51 30.17 -37.26
C VAL A 146 13.21 30.20 -36.44
N PRO A 147 12.33 29.18 -36.50
CA PRO A 147 11.11 29.19 -35.72
C PRO A 147 11.45 29.11 -34.22
N SER A 148 10.95 30.05 -33.43
CA SER A 148 11.11 30.08 -31.97
C SER A 148 10.54 28.83 -31.26
N ASN A 149 9.77 28.01 -31.97
CA ASN A 149 9.29 26.69 -31.55
C ASN A 149 10.40 25.62 -31.36
N LEU A 150 11.60 25.81 -31.90
CA LEU A 150 12.73 24.88 -31.66
C LEU A 150 13.32 24.97 -30.24
N ALA A 151 12.99 26.00 -29.47
CA ALA A 151 13.50 26.18 -28.10
C ALA A 151 12.72 25.38 -27.03
N ASN A 152 11.58 24.76 -27.38
CA ASN A 152 10.70 24.05 -26.44
C ASN A 152 10.61 22.52 -26.68
N THR A 153 11.36 21.99 -27.65
CA THR A 153 11.18 20.65 -28.24
C THR A 153 11.70 19.47 -27.38
N SER A 154 11.59 19.56 -26.05
CA SER A 154 12.08 18.53 -25.10
C SER A 154 11.14 18.19 -23.93
N ARG A 155 9.93 18.76 -23.90
CA ARG A 155 8.98 18.64 -22.77
C ARG A 155 7.77 17.75 -23.02
N GLN A 156 7.69 17.00 -24.12
CA GLN A 156 6.60 16.06 -24.33
C GLN A 156 7.12 14.72 -24.85
N SER A 157 6.57 13.63 -24.31
CA SER A 157 6.71 12.27 -24.81
C SER A 157 5.34 11.75 -25.26
N THR A 158 5.30 10.77 -26.16
CA THR A 158 4.04 10.19 -26.67
C THR A 158 4.10 8.67 -26.53
N ASP A 159 3.00 8.04 -26.09
CA ASP A 159 2.90 6.57 -26.08
C ASP A 159 2.52 6.00 -27.47
N PRO A 160 2.63 4.67 -27.69
CA PRO A 160 2.25 4.04 -28.95
C PRO A 160 0.77 4.18 -29.35
N TYR A 161 -0.07 4.73 -28.47
CA TYR A 161 -1.51 4.97 -28.71
C TYR A 161 -1.82 6.43 -29.02
N GLY A 162 -0.81 7.30 -29.07
CA GLY A 162 -0.93 8.71 -29.41
C GLY A 162 -1.16 9.65 -28.23
N ASN A 163 -1.20 9.16 -26.98
CA ASN A 163 -1.32 10.05 -25.83
C ASN A 163 0.00 10.78 -25.58
N THR A 164 -0.03 12.11 -25.54
CA THR A 164 1.12 12.93 -25.10
C THR A 164 1.21 13.00 -23.58
N TYR A 165 2.40 13.21 -23.03
CA TYR A 165 2.68 13.37 -21.59
C TYR A 165 3.62 14.57 -21.39
N PRO A 166 3.37 15.47 -20.42
CA PRO A 166 4.13 16.72 -20.24
C PRO A 166 5.50 16.60 -19.55
N GLU A 167 5.89 15.40 -19.06
CA GLU A 167 7.23 15.10 -18.51
C GLU A 167 7.77 16.09 -17.44
N GLY A 168 6.86 16.81 -16.78
CA GLY A 168 7.15 17.93 -15.88
C GLY A 168 6.22 19.12 -16.13
N GLY A 169 6.71 20.32 -15.81
CA GLY A 169 5.90 21.54 -15.70
C GLY A 169 5.31 21.73 -14.30
N ARG A 170 4.83 22.94 -14.00
CA ARG A 170 4.39 23.32 -12.63
C ARG A 170 3.27 22.43 -12.12
N GLU A 171 2.27 22.13 -12.93
CA GLU A 171 1.13 21.31 -12.52
C GLU A 171 1.50 19.83 -12.28
N ALA A 172 2.38 19.26 -13.11
CA ALA A 172 2.84 17.88 -12.93
C ALA A 172 3.65 17.71 -11.64
N TRP A 173 4.57 18.64 -11.34
CA TRP A 173 5.37 18.60 -10.11
C TRP A 173 4.54 18.96 -8.86
N LEU A 174 3.55 19.86 -8.97
CA LEU A 174 2.57 20.05 -7.90
C LEU A 174 1.74 18.78 -7.67
N CYS A 175 1.32 18.07 -8.72
CA CYS A 175 0.63 16.78 -8.57
C CYS A 175 1.50 15.73 -7.87
N VAL A 176 2.81 15.67 -8.17
CA VAL A 176 3.77 14.81 -7.45
C VAL A 176 3.88 15.23 -5.98
N PHE A 177 3.89 16.52 -5.67
CA PHE A 177 3.89 17.03 -4.28
C PHE A 177 2.59 16.73 -3.53
N GLY A 178 1.43 16.89 -4.17
CA GLY A 178 0.13 16.50 -3.61
C GLY A 178 0.06 14.99 -3.34
N SER A 179 0.53 14.18 -4.30
CA SER A 179 0.63 12.74 -4.14
C SER A 179 1.63 12.36 -3.03
N PHE A 180 2.76 13.06 -2.92
CA PHE A 180 3.69 12.90 -1.79
C PHE A 180 2.98 13.14 -0.46
N CYS A 181 2.32 14.29 -0.26
CA CYS A 181 1.59 14.59 0.98
C CYS A 181 0.48 13.55 1.28
N GLY A 182 -0.31 13.15 0.29
CA GLY A 182 -1.33 12.11 0.44
C GLY A 182 -0.74 10.75 0.80
N LEU A 183 0.46 10.43 0.32
CA LEU A 183 1.18 9.19 0.64
C LEU A 183 1.92 9.27 1.99
N VAL A 184 2.39 10.44 2.43
CA VAL A 184 2.86 10.66 3.82
C VAL A 184 1.75 10.32 4.81
N ALA A 185 0.53 10.83 4.58
CA ALA A 185 -0.63 10.52 5.41
C ALA A 185 -1.01 9.02 5.33
N SER A 186 -1.53 8.58 4.19
CA SER A 186 -2.13 7.24 4.02
C SER A 186 -1.16 6.08 4.31
N LEU A 187 0.06 6.11 3.77
CA LEU A 187 1.06 5.06 4.05
C LEU A 187 1.83 5.30 5.35
N GLY A 188 1.89 6.53 5.87
CA GLY A 188 2.48 6.81 7.18
C GLY A 188 1.66 6.18 8.29
N VAL A 189 0.34 6.35 8.27
CA VAL A 189 -0.57 5.69 9.22
C VAL A 189 -0.48 4.16 9.08
N MET A 190 -0.40 3.63 7.85
CA MET A 190 -0.20 2.19 7.61
C MET A 190 1.13 1.67 8.19
N ASN A 191 2.20 2.46 8.11
CA ASN A 191 3.50 2.15 8.73
C ASN A 191 3.50 2.32 10.26
N THR A 192 2.46 2.93 10.84
CA THR A 192 2.33 3.22 12.28
C THR A 192 1.47 2.18 13.02
N LEU A 193 0.80 1.27 12.29
CA LEU A 193 -0.06 0.22 12.84
C LEU A 193 0.62 -0.62 13.93
N GLY A 194 1.91 -0.96 13.76
CA GLY A 194 2.67 -1.69 14.78
C GLY A 194 2.87 -0.92 16.10
N THR A 195 3.01 0.41 16.03
CA THR A 195 3.06 1.29 17.22
C THR A 195 1.71 1.37 17.92
N TYR A 196 0.62 1.39 17.15
CA TYR A 196 -0.74 1.30 17.72
C TYR A 196 -1.01 -0.08 18.34
N GLN A 197 -0.57 -1.18 17.71
CA GLN A 197 -0.71 -2.53 18.26
C GLN A 197 -0.02 -2.67 19.62
N ALA A 198 1.27 -2.33 19.70
CA ALA A 198 2.06 -2.47 20.92
C ALA A 198 1.55 -1.61 22.09
N TYR A 199 0.94 -0.46 21.80
CA TYR A 199 0.26 0.34 22.83
C TYR A 199 -1.05 -0.33 23.27
N LEU A 200 -1.91 -0.72 22.32
CA LEU A 200 -3.22 -1.28 22.66
C LEU A 200 -3.12 -2.62 23.41
N SER A 201 -2.18 -3.50 23.06
CA SER A 201 -1.98 -4.78 23.77
C SER A 201 -1.39 -4.63 25.18
N THR A 202 -0.89 -3.45 25.53
CA THR A 202 -0.40 -3.12 26.88
C THR A 202 -1.34 -2.20 27.66
N HIS A 203 -2.43 -1.74 27.04
CA HIS A 203 -3.39 -0.79 27.62
C HIS A 203 -4.84 -1.25 27.38
N GLN A 204 -5.63 -0.57 26.53
CA GLN A 204 -7.07 -0.81 26.40
C GLN A 204 -7.45 -2.26 26.05
N LEU A 205 -6.61 -2.97 25.27
CA LEU A 205 -6.87 -4.33 24.81
C LEU A 205 -6.02 -5.40 25.54
N GLN A 206 -5.43 -5.09 26.69
CA GLN A 206 -4.57 -6.00 27.47
C GLN A 206 -5.20 -7.37 27.81
N HIS A 207 -6.53 -7.48 27.78
CA HIS A 207 -7.27 -8.71 28.07
C HIS A 207 -7.48 -9.60 26.82
N TYR A 208 -7.12 -9.12 25.63
CA TYR A 208 -7.22 -9.85 24.37
C TYR A 208 -5.87 -10.46 23.96
N SER A 209 -5.89 -11.55 23.19
CA SER A 209 -4.65 -12.10 22.65
C SER A 209 -4.07 -11.21 21.54
N GLU A 210 -2.74 -11.18 21.40
CA GLU A 210 -2.05 -10.52 20.28
C GLU A 210 -2.58 -10.97 18.90
N SER A 211 -2.99 -12.24 18.78
CA SER A 211 -3.63 -12.77 17.57
C SER A 211 -5.00 -12.11 17.30
N THR A 212 -5.78 -11.85 18.34
CA THR A 212 -7.07 -11.13 18.26
C THR A 212 -6.84 -9.67 17.88
N ILE A 213 -5.91 -8.99 18.56
CA ILE A 213 -5.59 -7.57 18.31
C ILE A 213 -5.04 -7.38 16.89
N GLY A 214 -4.19 -8.31 16.42
CA GLY A 214 -3.63 -8.31 15.07
C GLY A 214 -4.66 -8.31 13.94
N TRP A 215 -5.89 -8.80 14.15
CA TRP A 215 -6.95 -8.75 13.13
C TRP A 215 -7.37 -7.32 12.78
N ILE A 216 -7.35 -6.38 13.74
CA ILE A 216 -7.67 -4.96 13.49
C ILE A 216 -6.72 -4.39 12.42
N PHE A 217 -5.42 -4.65 12.60
CA PHE A 217 -4.36 -4.13 11.74
C PHE A 217 -4.23 -4.92 10.43
N GLY A 218 -4.47 -6.23 10.46
CA GLY A 218 -4.57 -7.06 9.25
C GLY A 218 -5.73 -6.65 8.35
N ILE A 219 -6.88 -6.27 8.94
CA ILE A 219 -8.03 -5.75 8.19
C ILE A 219 -7.74 -4.36 7.62
N TYR A 220 -7.06 -3.45 8.33
CA TYR A 220 -6.58 -2.19 7.75
C TYR A 220 -5.75 -2.46 6.48
N ALA A 221 -4.74 -3.33 6.57
CA ALA A 221 -3.82 -3.61 5.46
C ALA A 221 -4.54 -4.28 4.28
N PHE A 222 -5.41 -5.26 4.56
CA PHE A 222 -6.21 -5.92 3.54
C PHE A 222 -7.14 -4.92 2.81
N LEU A 223 -7.91 -4.11 3.55
CA LEU A 223 -8.87 -3.19 2.95
C LEU A 223 -8.21 -2.01 2.21
N SER A 224 -7.03 -1.58 2.67
CA SER A 224 -6.20 -0.55 2.00
C SER A 224 -5.87 -0.91 0.55
N PHE A 225 -5.68 -2.19 0.25
CA PHE A 225 -5.38 -2.67 -1.10
C PHE A 225 -6.59 -3.30 -1.81
N PHE A 226 -7.45 -4.03 -1.10
CA PHE A 226 -8.58 -4.76 -1.68
C PHE A 226 -9.63 -3.84 -2.31
N PHE A 227 -10.02 -2.74 -1.63
CA PHE A 227 -11.00 -1.80 -2.17
C PHE A 227 -10.48 -1.01 -3.39
N GLY A 228 -9.17 -1.07 -3.65
CA GLY A 228 -8.57 -0.61 -4.89
C GLY A 228 -9.35 -1.06 -6.13
N ILE A 229 -9.85 -2.30 -6.14
CA ILE A 229 -10.63 -2.91 -7.24
C ILE A 229 -11.71 -1.99 -7.84
N GLN A 230 -12.41 -1.24 -6.99
CA GLN A 230 -13.49 -0.35 -7.38
C GLN A 230 -13.03 1.11 -7.50
N ILE A 231 -12.01 1.51 -6.74
CA ILE A 231 -11.44 2.86 -6.73
C ILE A 231 -10.70 3.14 -8.04
N GLY A 232 -9.94 2.18 -8.58
CA GLY A 232 -9.19 2.31 -9.83
C GLY A 232 -10.06 2.67 -11.06
N PRO A 233 -11.09 1.88 -11.39
CA PRO A 233 -12.03 2.21 -12.47
C PRO A 233 -12.79 3.54 -12.25
N VAL A 234 -13.12 3.88 -11.00
CA VAL A 234 -13.78 5.17 -10.70
C VAL A 234 -12.82 6.34 -10.87
N PHE A 235 -11.54 6.17 -10.53
CA PHE A 235 -10.48 7.15 -10.82
C PHE A 235 -10.30 7.34 -12.34
N ASP A 236 -10.23 6.26 -13.12
CA ASP A 236 -10.10 6.32 -14.59
C ASP A 236 -11.30 7.01 -15.26
N ALA A 237 -12.50 6.87 -14.68
CA ALA A 237 -13.73 7.47 -15.21
C ALA A 237 -13.97 8.92 -14.76
N LYS A 238 -13.80 9.22 -13.46
CA LYS A 238 -14.20 10.48 -12.80
C LYS A 238 -13.03 11.33 -12.27
N GLY A 239 -11.80 10.82 -12.29
CA GLY A 239 -10.62 11.47 -11.73
C GLY A 239 -10.50 11.38 -10.20
N PRO A 240 -9.38 11.87 -9.62
CA PRO A 240 -9.03 11.65 -8.21
C PRO A 240 -9.87 12.47 -7.21
N ARG A 241 -10.37 13.65 -7.59
CA ARG A 241 -10.76 14.70 -6.63
C ARG A 241 -11.78 14.25 -5.57
N TYR A 242 -12.83 13.53 -5.97
CA TYR A 242 -13.84 13.04 -5.03
C TYR A 242 -13.37 11.83 -4.21
N LEU A 243 -12.47 11.01 -4.76
CA LEU A 243 -11.91 9.84 -4.07
C LEU A 243 -10.94 10.30 -2.96
N VAL A 244 -10.00 11.18 -3.30
CA VAL A 244 -9.05 11.77 -2.33
C VAL A 244 -9.80 12.52 -1.24
N LEU A 245 -10.85 13.29 -1.58
CA LEU A 245 -11.65 14.01 -0.58
C LEU A 245 -12.39 13.05 0.38
N ALA A 246 -13.09 12.04 -0.14
CA ALA A 246 -13.77 11.05 0.69
C ALA A 246 -12.78 10.26 1.56
N GLY A 247 -11.64 9.85 0.99
CA GLY A 247 -10.58 9.16 1.72
C GLY A 247 -9.95 10.02 2.82
N SER A 248 -9.77 11.31 2.56
CA SER A 248 -9.25 12.28 3.54
C SER A 248 -10.19 12.42 4.74
N ILE A 249 -11.50 12.53 4.48
CA ILE A 249 -12.52 12.62 5.54
C ILE A 249 -12.55 11.34 6.37
N LEU A 250 -12.51 10.16 5.74
CA LEU A 250 -12.50 8.87 6.42
C LEU A 250 -11.23 8.64 7.24
N LEU A 251 -10.04 8.96 6.70
CA LEU A 251 -8.77 8.79 7.42
C LEU A 251 -8.67 9.75 8.63
N LEU A 252 -9.11 11.00 8.48
CA LEU A 252 -9.17 11.94 9.60
C LEU A 252 -10.20 11.53 10.65
N ALA A 253 -11.38 11.06 10.23
CA ALA A 253 -12.38 10.53 11.16
C ALA A 253 -11.82 9.33 11.95
N ALA A 254 -11.14 8.39 11.30
CA ALA A 254 -10.48 7.27 11.95
C ALA A 254 -9.44 7.74 13.00
N LEU A 255 -8.53 8.66 12.63
CA LEU A 255 -7.49 9.16 13.54
C LEU A 255 -8.02 10.02 14.71
N LEU A 256 -9.19 10.66 14.55
CA LEU A 256 -9.84 11.41 15.64
C LEU A 256 -10.65 10.51 16.55
N LEU A 257 -11.37 9.52 16.00
CA LEU A 257 -12.21 8.58 16.75
C LEU A 257 -11.39 7.53 17.51
N VAL A 258 -10.27 7.05 16.96
CA VAL A 258 -9.37 6.09 17.65
C VAL A 258 -8.84 6.63 18.99
N GLY A 259 -8.81 7.96 19.18
CA GLY A 259 -8.46 8.60 20.44
C GLY A 259 -9.53 8.51 21.54
N ILE A 260 -10.76 8.09 21.24
CA ILE A 260 -11.84 7.89 22.24
C ILE A 260 -12.25 6.42 22.41
N CYS A 261 -11.94 5.55 21.44
CA CYS A 261 -12.22 4.11 21.52
C CYS A 261 -11.63 3.44 22.77
N GLN A 262 -12.42 2.54 23.37
CA GLN A 262 -12.02 1.65 24.46
C GLN A 262 -12.19 0.17 24.06
N GLU A 263 -13.26 -0.16 23.32
CA GLU A 263 -13.64 -1.54 23.06
C GLU A 263 -13.05 -2.10 21.75
N TYR A 264 -12.82 -3.42 21.72
CA TYR A 264 -12.22 -4.10 20.56
C TYR A 264 -12.95 -3.82 19.24
N TYR A 265 -14.28 -3.81 19.26
CA TYR A 265 -15.10 -3.56 18.06
C TYR A 265 -14.96 -2.11 17.55
N GLU A 266 -14.69 -1.15 18.44
CA GLU A 266 -14.51 0.27 18.09
C GLU A 266 -13.18 0.49 17.38
N PHE A 267 -12.11 -0.13 17.87
CA PHE A 267 -10.81 -0.15 17.18
C PHE A 267 -10.89 -0.89 15.83
N LEU A 268 -11.63 -2.01 15.77
CA LEU A 268 -11.87 -2.74 14.53
C LEU A 268 -12.58 -1.90 13.47
N LEU A 269 -13.60 -1.12 13.85
CA LEU A 269 -14.34 -0.25 12.94
C LEU A 269 -13.58 1.03 12.58
N THR A 270 -12.88 1.66 13.52
CA THR A 270 -12.16 2.93 13.29
C THR A 270 -10.82 2.72 12.61
N ILE A 271 -9.93 1.90 13.17
CA ILE A 271 -8.63 1.59 12.55
C ILE A 271 -8.88 0.67 11.34
N GLY A 272 -9.39 -0.54 11.58
CA GLY A 272 -9.47 -1.60 10.57
C GLY A 272 -10.30 -1.20 9.35
N VAL A 273 -11.57 -0.87 9.55
CA VAL A 273 -12.51 -0.59 8.45
C VAL A 273 -12.36 0.83 7.91
N MET A 274 -12.54 1.85 8.76
CA MET A 274 -12.57 3.26 8.33
C MET A 274 -11.18 3.75 7.89
N GLY A 275 -10.12 3.44 8.64
CA GLY A 275 -8.73 3.77 8.29
C GLY A 275 -8.26 3.06 7.02
N GLY A 276 -8.57 1.76 6.86
CA GLY A 276 -8.26 1.01 5.65
C GLY A 276 -8.97 1.54 4.40
N LEU A 277 -10.28 1.84 4.50
CA LEU A 277 -11.05 2.47 3.43
C LEU A 277 -10.52 3.86 3.05
N GLY A 278 -10.26 4.71 4.04
CA GLY A 278 -9.71 6.05 3.84
C GLY A 278 -8.35 6.02 3.14
N THR A 279 -7.48 5.12 3.60
CA THR A 279 -6.16 4.85 3.01
C THR A 279 -6.27 4.44 1.55
N SER A 280 -7.13 3.46 1.21
CA SER A 280 -7.30 3.00 -0.18
C SER A 280 -7.72 4.12 -1.14
N LEU A 281 -8.64 4.98 -0.66
CA LEU A 281 -9.20 6.13 -1.38
C LEU A 281 -8.21 7.29 -1.61
N ILE A 282 -7.13 7.36 -0.83
CA ILE A 282 -6.03 8.33 -1.05
C ILE A 282 -4.91 7.67 -1.86
N PHE A 283 -4.46 6.49 -1.46
CA PHE A 283 -3.30 5.77 -1.99
C PHE A 283 -3.41 5.49 -3.50
N THR A 284 -4.50 4.84 -3.92
CA THR A 284 -4.68 4.45 -5.33
C THR A 284 -4.75 5.68 -6.25
N PRO A 285 -5.56 6.73 -5.96
CA PRO A 285 -5.56 7.95 -6.76
C PRO A 285 -4.26 8.75 -6.73
N ALA A 286 -3.52 8.77 -5.61
CA ALA A 286 -2.24 9.49 -5.52
C ALA A 286 -1.16 8.88 -6.44
N ILE A 287 -1.04 7.54 -6.44
CA ILE A 287 -0.13 6.82 -7.34
C ILE A 287 -0.58 6.95 -8.80
N ALA A 288 -1.89 6.86 -9.07
CA ALA A 288 -2.44 6.91 -10.41
C ALA A 288 -2.38 8.29 -11.07
N ALA A 289 -2.61 9.37 -10.33
CA ALA A 289 -2.51 10.74 -10.83
C ALA A 289 -1.11 11.05 -11.40
N VAL A 290 -0.03 10.65 -10.70
CA VAL A 290 1.35 10.83 -11.18
C VAL A 290 1.58 10.15 -12.54
N GLY A 291 0.96 8.97 -12.74
CA GLY A 291 0.98 8.23 -14.00
C GLY A 291 0.36 8.93 -15.21
N HIS A 292 -0.47 9.97 -15.01
CA HIS A 292 -1.09 10.75 -16.09
C HIS A 292 -0.21 11.90 -16.59
N PHE A 293 0.89 12.22 -15.89
CA PHE A 293 1.82 13.31 -16.24
C PHE A 293 3.19 12.85 -16.73
N PHE A 294 3.63 11.64 -16.36
CA PHE A 294 4.98 11.14 -16.64
C PHE A 294 4.96 9.74 -17.27
N LEU A 295 5.62 9.61 -18.42
CA LEU A 295 5.89 8.34 -19.11
C LEU A 295 7.39 8.03 -19.08
N ARG A 296 8.26 8.98 -19.44
CA ARG A 296 9.72 8.77 -19.52
C ARG A 296 10.42 8.94 -18.17
N LYS A 297 9.92 9.81 -17.29
CA LYS A 297 10.40 9.99 -15.90
C LYS A 297 9.47 9.35 -14.86
N ARG A 298 8.78 8.26 -15.23
CA ARG A 298 7.70 7.68 -14.42
C ARG A 298 8.26 7.03 -13.14
N GLY A 299 9.41 6.37 -13.24
CA GLY A 299 10.15 5.84 -12.09
C GLY A 299 10.57 6.95 -11.12
N GLN A 300 11.15 8.05 -11.61
CA GLN A 300 11.52 9.20 -10.78
C GLN A 300 10.30 9.85 -10.11
N ALA A 301 9.23 10.11 -10.86
CA ALA A 301 8.06 10.84 -10.37
C ALA A 301 7.24 10.02 -9.36
N THR A 302 6.95 8.75 -9.67
CA THR A 302 6.26 7.85 -8.75
C THR A 302 7.15 7.51 -7.55
N GLY A 303 8.46 7.37 -7.75
CA GLY A 303 9.43 7.17 -6.67
C GLY A 303 9.50 8.34 -5.68
N LEU A 304 9.52 9.58 -6.19
CA LEU A 304 9.49 10.78 -5.35
C LEU A 304 8.18 10.88 -4.56
N ALA A 305 7.02 10.62 -5.18
CA ALA A 305 5.74 10.59 -4.47
C ALA A 305 5.70 9.48 -3.40
N ALA A 306 6.12 8.27 -3.75
CA ALA A 306 6.12 7.11 -2.85
C ALA A 306 7.04 7.28 -1.63
N ALA A 307 8.16 8.01 -1.77
CA ALA A 307 9.06 8.33 -0.66
C ALA A 307 8.35 9.02 0.53
N GLY A 308 7.26 9.74 0.28
CA GLY A 308 6.41 10.32 1.32
C GLY A 308 5.90 9.29 2.33
N GLY A 309 5.49 8.10 1.88
CA GLY A 309 5.02 7.05 2.79
C GLY A 309 6.09 6.50 3.73
N SER A 310 7.35 6.47 3.30
CA SER A 310 8.47 6.15 4.20
C SER A 310 8.73 7.27 5.20
N LEU A 311 8.62 8.53 4.77
CA LEU A 311 8.78 9.68 5.66
C LEU A 311 7.67 9.72 6.74
N GLY A 312 6.42 9.46 6.38
CA GLY A 312 5.32 9.28 7.34
C GLY A 312 5.58 8.15 8.32
N GLY A 313 6.12 7.02 7.84
CA GLY A 313 6.58 5.88 8.64
C GLY A 313 7.84 6.12 9.50
N ILE A 314 8.42 7.32 9.46
CA ILE A 314 9.42 7.81 10.42
C ILE A 314 8.76 8.80 11.37
N ILE A 315 8.05 9.80 10.82
CA ILE A 315 7.48 10.91 11.59
C ILE A 315 6.41 10.41 12.58
N PHE A 316 5.42 9.64 12.15
CA PHE A 316 4.28 9.31 13.00
C PHE A 316 4.63 8.35 14.15
N PRO A 317 5.39 7.24 13.95
CA PRO A 317 5.79 6.37 15.06
C PRO A 317 6.60 7.09 16.13
N LEU A 318 7.59 7.91 15.72
CA LEU A 318 8.42 8.68 16.65
C LEU A 318 7.63 9.80 17.34
N THR A 319 6.69 10.43 16.62
CA THR A 319 5.79 11.45 17.20
C THR A 319 4.91 10.82 18.29
N LEU A 320 4.31 9.66 18.04
CA LEU A 320 3.52 8.94 19.05
C LEU A 320 4.38 8.50 20.24
N GLN A 321 5.53 7.85 20.00
CA GLN A 321 6.44 7.40 21.06
C GLN A 321 6.89 8.55 21.98
N ALA A 322 7.13 9.75 21.42
CA ALA A 322 7.53 10.94 22.17
C ALA A 322 6.38 11.68 22.88
N LEU A 323 5.12 11.38 22.54
CA LEU A 323 3.92 12.05 23.07
C LEU A 323 3.09 11.18 24.02
N PHE A 324 3.04 9.85 23.83
CA PHE A 324 2.33 8.92 24.71
C PHE A 324 2.62 9.16 26.21
N PRO A 325 3.88 9.26 26.69
CA PRO A 325 4.17 9.50 28.11
C PRO A 325 3.95 10.96 28.56
N LYS A 326 3.61 11.89 27.66
CA LYS A 326 3.47 13.33 27.97
C LYS A 326 2.02 13.81 27.95
N ILE A 327 1.22 13.32 27.01
CA ILE A 327 -0.17 13.75 26.79
C ILE A 327 -1.15 12.58 26.61
N GLY A 328 -0.68 11.33 26.74
CA GLY A 328 -1.49 10.11 26.65
C GLY A 328 -1.96 9.77 25.23
N TRP A 329 -2.57 8.59 25.09
CA TRP A 329 -3.11 8.06 23.83
C TRP A 329 -3.97 9.07 23.06
N ALA A 330 -5.04 9.56 23.71
CA ALA A 330 -6.11 10.34 23.09
C ALA A 330 -5.65 11.65 22.44
N TRP A 331 -4.63 12.31 23.01
CA TRP A 331 -4.05 13.51 22.41
C TRP A 331 -2.91 13.21 21.44
N SER A 332 -2.16 12.12 21.64
CA SER A 332 -1.10 11.70 20.71
C SER A 332 -1.68 11.34 19.34
N THR A 333 -2.81 10.62 19.29
CA THR A 333 -3.51 10.31 18.03
C THR A 333 -4.07 11.57 17.36
N ARG A 334 -4.63 12.51 18.13
CA ARG A 334 -5.09 13.82 17.63
C ARG A 334 -3.96 14.68 17.05
N VAL A 335 -2.75 14.63 17.60
CA VAL A 335 -1.59 15.33 17.02
C VAL A 335 -1.23 14.74 15.65
N VAL A 336 -1.25 13.41 15.50
CA VAL A 336 -1.08 12.77 14.17
C VAL A 336 -2.21 13.20 13.22
N ALA A 337 -3.47 13.22 13.67
CA ALA A 337 -4.62 13.69 12.88
C ALA A 337 -4.47 15.15 12.41
N LEU A 338 -3.87 16.03 13.22
CA LEU A 338 -3.60 17.43 12.85
C LEU A 338 -2.48 17.57 11.81
N ILE A 339 -1.45 16.71 11.87
CA ILE A 339 -0.40 16.64 10.85
C ILE A 339 -1.01 16.13 9.53
N ASP A 340 -1.80 15.06 9.60
CA ASP A 340 -2.52 14.51 8.45
C ASP A 340 -3.50 15.51 7.83
N LEU A 341 -4.20 16.32 8.64
CA LEU A 341 -5.11 17.36 8.13
C LEU A 341 -4.38 18.33 7.19
N VAL A 342 -3.17 18.79 7.56
CA VAL A 342 -2.36 19.69 6.72
C VAL A 342 -1.88 18.98 5.45
N LEU A 343 -1.42 17.72 5.56
CA LEU A 343 -0.98 16.92 4.42
C LEU A 343 -2.12 16.63 3.42
N LEU A 344 -3.29 16.30 3.94
CA LEU A 344 -4.48 15.98 3.15
C LEU A 344 -5.09 17.23 2.50
N ILE A 345 -4.98 18.41 3.12
CA ILE A 345 -5.29 19.69 2.44
C ILE A 345 -4.43 19.85 1.18
N PHE A 346 -3.10 19.67 1.28
CA PHE A 346 -2.21 19.75 0.11
C PHE A 346 -2.49 18.64 -0.93
N ALA A 347 -2.84 17.43 -0.49
CA ALA A 347 -3.26 16.34 -1.37
C ALA A 347 -4.52 16.72 -2.18
N ASN A 348 -5.56 17.24 -1.54
CA ASN A 348 -6.81 17.65 -2.19
C ASN A 348 -6.65 18.86 -3.13
N LEU A 349 -5.71 19.77 -2.84
CA LEU A 349 -5.44 20.94 -3.68
C LEU A 349 -4.64 20.60 -4.94
N PHE A 350 -3.72 19.63 -4.88
CA PHE A 350 -2.75 19.38 -5.94
C PHE A 350 -2.88 18.05 -6.69
N ILE A 351 -3.50 17.00 -6.12
CA ILE A 351 -3.75 15.74 -6.86
C ILE A 351 -4.86 15.98 -7.89
N LYS A 352 -4.50 15.90 -9.18
CA LYS A 352 -5.42 16.13 -10.32
C LYS A 352 -5.27 15.03 -11.37
N SER A 353 -6.32 14.79 -12.16
CA SER A 353 -6.18 14.10 -13.44
C SER A 353 -6.04 15.10 -14.56
N ARG A 354 -5.20 14.78 -15.55
CA ARG A 354 -5.10 15.49 -16.83
C ARG A 354 -6.04 14.92 -17.91
N LEU A 355 -6.50 13.68 -17.77
CA LEU A 355 -7.38 13.04 -18.75
C LEU A 355 -8.82 13.56 -18.59
N PRO A 356 -9.55 13.82 -19.69
CA PRO A 356 -10.94 14.28 -19.63
C PRO A 356 -11.86 13.18 -19.04
N PRO A 357 -12.86 13.54 -18.22
CA PRO A 357 -13.79 12.57 -17.64
C PRO A 357 -14.50 11.72 -18.70
N ARG A 358 -14.56 10.40 -18.47
CA ARG A 358 -15.28 9.46 -19.35
C ARG A 358 -16.73 9.31 -18.90
N LYS A 359 -17.63 8.98 -19.83
CA LYS A 359 -19.02 8.64 -19.48
C LYS A 359 -19.05 7.45 -18.51
N ALA A 360 -19.87 7.56 -17.47
CA ALA A 360 -19.97 6.62 -16.34
C ALA A 360 -20.70 5.31 -16.69
N THR A 361 -20.34 4.67 -17.81
CA THR A 361 -20.88 3.38 -18.26
C THR A 361 -20.44 2.25 -17.31
N LYS A 362 -21.27 1.22 -17.12
CA LYS A 362 -20.92 0.04 -16.30
C LYS A 362 -19.57 -0.58 -16.70
N GLU A 363 -19.29 -0.71 -17.99
CA GLU A 363 -18.03 -1.21 -18.55
C GLU A 363 -16.79 -0.35 -18.19
N ASN A 364 -16.97 0.95 -17.92
CA ASN A 364 -15.89 1.85 -17.51
C ASN A 364 -15.64 1.82 -15.98
N ILE A 365 -16.65 1.46 -15.19
CA ILE A 365 -16.62 1.56 -13.71
C ILE A 365 -16.50 0.19 -13.02
N LEU A 366 -16.88 -0.91 -13.66
CA LEU A 366 -16.67 -2.25 -13.12
C LEU A 366 -15.22 -2.72 -13.33
N PRO A 367 -14.67 -3.56 -12.42
CA PRO A 367 -13.39 -4.22 -12.64
C PRO A 367 -13.49 -5.24 -13.78
N ASP A 368 -12.39 -5.43 -14.51
CA ASP A 368 -12.32 -6.39 -15.61
C ASP A 368 -11.20 -7.42 -15.39
N PHE A 369 -11.57 -8.62 -14.96
CA PHE A 369 -10.63 -9.73 -14.77
C PHE A 369 -10.08 -10.30 -16.09
N ARG A 370 -10.59 -9.89 -17.26
CA ARG A 370 -10.02 -10.28 -18.57
C ARG A 370 -8.59 -9.78 -18.76
N ILE A 371 -8.15 -8.78 -17.98
CA ILE A 371 -6.77 -8.28 -17.95
C ILE A 371 -5.77 -9.42 -17.67
N PHE A 372 -6.12 -10.40 -16.83
CA PHE A 372 -5.28 -11.57 -16.55
C PHE A 372 -5.09 -12.54 -17.73
N ARG A 373 -5.68 -12.27 -18.91
CA ARG A 373 -5.36 -12.97 -20.16
C ARG A 373 -4.04 -12.52 -20.78
N ASP A 374 -3.49 -11.38 -20.37
CA ASP A 374 -2.11 -11.03 -20.67
C ASP A 374 -1.18 -11.81 -19.70
N PRO A 375 -0.33 -12.73 -20.20
CA PRO A 375 0.57 -13.50 -19.35
C PRO A 375 1.64 -12.62 -18.67
N VAL A 376 2.02 -11.48 -19.27
CA VAL A 376 2.97 -10.55 -18.67
C VAL A 376 2.33 -9.87 -17.46
N PHE A 377 1.05 -9.46 -17.56
CA PHE A 377 0.31 -8.92 -16.41
C PHE A 377 0.12 -9.97 -15.31
N ALA A 378 -0.33 -11.18 -15.66
CA ALA A 378 -0.52 -12.26 -14.70
C ALA A 378 0.77 -12.61 -13.94
N LEU A 379 1.91 -12.73 -14.63
CA LEU A 379 3.21 -12.97 -14.01
C LEU A 379 3.69 -11.77 -13.18
N THR A 380 3.40 -10.54 -13.61
CA THR A 380 3.71 -9.32 -12.83
C THR A 380 2.93 -9.27 -11.53
N THR A 381 1.63 -9.59 -11.55
CA THR A 381 0.79 -9.63 -10.33
C THR A 381 1.20 -10.77 -9.40
N ALA A 382 1.50 -11.96 -9.93
CA ALA A 382 2.05 -13.07 -9.14
C ALA A 382 3.41 -12.71 -8.51
N GLY A 383 4.29 -12.05 -9.26
CA GLY A 383 5.55 -11.51 -8.73
C GLY A 383 5.32 -10.51 -7.61
N THR A 384 4.38 -9.58 -7.80
CA THR A 384 4.01 -8.55 -6.80
C THR A 384 3.49 -9.19 -5.50
N PHE A 385 2.60 -10.17 -5.59
CA PHE A 385 2.07 -10.91 -4.44
C PHE A 385 3.21 -11.47 -3.57
N PHE A 386 4.23 -12.06 -4.20
CA PHE A 386 5.41 -12.57 -3.49
C PHE A 386 6.40 -11.49 -3.00
N VAL A 387 6.46 -10.30 -3.63
CA VAL A 387 7.18 -9.13 -3.05
C VAL A 387 6.57 -8.77 -1.71
N GLU A 388 5.24 -8.74 -1.64
CA GLU A 388 4.50 -8.16 -0.53
C GLU A 388 4.43 -9.14 0.66
N TRP A 389 4.37 -10.46 0.41
CA TRP A 389 4.73 -11.47 1.42
C TRP A 389 6.14 -11.25 2.00
N GLY A 390 7.14 -11.00 1.14
CA GLY A 390 8.51 -10.72 1.58
C GLY A 390 8.67 -9.38 2.30
N LEU A 391 7.81 -8.39 2.02
CA LEU A 391 7.89 -7.03 2.57
C LEU A 391 7.30 -6.95 3.98
N PHE A 392 6.10 -7.47 4.19
CA PHE A 392 5.38 -7.31 5.45
C PHE A 392 5.99 -8.13 6.59
N VAL A 393 6.60 -9.29 6.31
CA VAL A 393 7.16 -10.16 7.35
C VAL A 393 8.33 -9.49 8.12
N PRO A 394 9.35 -8.89 7.48
CA PRO A 394 10.34 -8.06 8.17
C PRO A 394 9.73 -6.85 8.89
N LEU A 395 8.79 -6.14 8.26
CA LEU A 395 8.15 -4.96 8.87
C LEU A 395 7.41 -5.29 10.18
N THR A 396 6.81 -6.47 10.30
CA THR A 396 6.13 -6.92 11.52
C THR A 396 7.08 -7.59 12.52
N TYR A 397 7.97 -8.48 12.08
CA TYR A 397 8.72 -9.36 12.99
C TYR A 397 10.12 -8.90 13.36
N LEU A 398 10.71 -7.89 12.69
CA LEU A 398 12.09 -7.48 12.96
C LEU A 398 12.28 -6.83 14.35
N SER A 399 11.27 -6.12 14.87
CA SER A 399 11.28 -5.58 16.24
C SER A 399 11.22 -6.70 17.29
N SER A 400 10.32 -7.67 17.09
CA SER A 400 10.18 -8.83 17.99
C SER A 400 11.39 -9.77 17.93
N TYR A 401 12.06 -9.84 16.77
CA TYR A 401 13.35 -10.49 16.62
C TYR A 401 14.41 -9.84 17.50
N ALA A 402 14.51 -8.51 17.49
CA ALA A 402 15.46 -7.77 18.33
C ALA A 402 15.18 -7.96 19.83
N LEU A 403 13.91 -7.81 20.25
CA LEU A 403 13.49 -8.02 21.65
C LEU A 403 13.81 -9.43 22.15
N SER A 404 13.52 -10.47 21.35
CA SER A 404 13.78 -11.87 21.73
C SER A 404 15.26 -12.23 21.84
N HIS A 405 16.17 -11.40 21.32
CA HIS A 405 17.62 -11.53 21.48
C HIS A 405 18.20 -10.57 22.54
N GLY A 406 17.34 -9.96 23.38
CA GLY A 406 17.75 -9.11 24.50
C GLY A 406 18.20 -7.70 24.10
N ILE A 407 17.91 -7.25 22.88
CA ILE A 407 18.18 -5.86 22.47
C ILE A 407 17.18 -4.92 23.18
N SER A 408 17.67 -3.76 23.60
CA SER A 408 16.85 -2.75 24.31
C SER A 408 15.55 -2.42 23.57
N THR A 409 14.49 -2.16 24.32
CA THR A 409 13.15 -1.84 23.79
C THR A 409 13.17 -0.66 22.83
N ASP A 410 13.85 0.42 23.21
CA ASP A 410 13.91 1.66 22.43
C ASP A 410 14.56 1.44 21.07
N LEU A 411 15.71 0.75 21.04
CA LEU A 411 16.39 0.42 19.79
C LEU A 411 15.55 -0.57 18.97
N SER A 412 14.92 -1.55 19.62
CA SER A 412 14.09 -2.56 18.96
C SER A 412 12.92 -1.93 18.19
N TYR A 413 12.29 -0.88 18.72
CA TYR A 413 11.26 -0.12 17.99
C TYR A 413 11.87 0.86 16.96
N GLN A 414 13.01 1.48 17.24
CA GLN A 414 13.71 2.36 16.30
C GLN A 414 14.19 1.66 15.02
N ILE A 415 14.38 0.32 15.03
CA ILE A 415 14.75 -0.44 13.82
C ILE A 415 13.77 -0.22 12.66
N ILE A 416 12.45 -0.06 12.92
CA ILE A 416 11.46 0.21 11.86
C ILE A 416 11.62 1.62 11.29
N ALA A 417 11.98 2.61 12.11
CA ALA A 417 12.32 3.95 11.62
C ALA A 417 13.62 3.92 10.78
N ILE A 418 14.64 3.17 11.21
CA ILE A 418 15.89 2.95 10.45
C ILE A 418 15.60 2.27 9.10
N LEU A 419 14.72 1.26 9.07
CA LEU A 419 14.27 0.61 7.84
C LEU A 419 13.55 1.60 6.93
N ASN A 420 12.68 2.45 7.47
CA ASN A 420 12.01 3.50 6.69
C ASN A 420 12.96 4.59 6.17
N VAL A 421 14.08 4.91 6.86
CA VAL A 421 15.14 5.76 6.30
C VAL A 421 15.73 5.13 5.03
N GLY A 422 16.08 3.84 5.08
CA GLY A 422 16.49 3.08 3.90
C GLY A 422 15.41 3.10 2.79
N SER A 423 14.15 2.85 3.16
CA SER A 423 12.99 2.81 2.25
C SER A 423 12.71 4.15 1.55
N CYS A 424 12.96 5.28 2.22
CA CYS A 424 12.82 6.60 1.61
C CYS A 424 13.74 6.77 0.39
N PHE A 425 15.02 6.44 0.54
CA PHE A 425 15.99 6.44 -0.56
C PHE A 425 15.71 5.31 -1.57
N GLY A 426 15.25 4.15 -1.08
CA GLY A 426 14.85 2.98 -1.86
C GLY A 426 13.65 3.20 -2.78
N ARG A 427 12.75 4.11 -2.42
CA ARG A 427 11.62 4.50 -3.30
C ARG A 427 12.08 5.42 -4.44
N TYR A 428 13.07 6.29 -4.20
CA TYR A 428 13.52 7.29 -5.16
C TYR A 428 14.63 6.82 -6.13
N PHE A 429 15.76 6.29 -5.63
CA PHE A 429 16.93 6.01 -6.48
C PHE A 429 16.71 4.85 -7.46
N PRO A 430 16.12 3.70 -7.08
CA PRO A 430 15.70 2.66 -8.03
C PRO A 430 14.74 3.17 -9.12
N GLY A 431 13.89 4.16 -8.82
CA GLY A 431 13.05 4.84 -9.81
C GLY A 431 13.86 5.60 -10.87
N LEU A 432 14.89 6.35 -10.44
CA LEU A 432 15.85 7.01 -11.35
C LEU A 432 16.66 6.03 -12.22
N VAL A 433 16.91 4.82 -11.71
CA VAL A 433 17.61 3.75 -12.45
C VAL A 433 16.66 3.04 -13.43
N ALA A 434 15.41 2.80 -13.04
CA ALA A 434 14.36 2.21 -13.87
C ALA A 434 14.07 2.98 -15.15
N ASP A 435 14.04 4.32 -15.07
CA ASP A 435 13.88 5.20 -16.24
C ASP A 435 15.12 5.21 -17.18
N ARG A 436 16.19 4.44 -16.86
CA ARG A 436 17.41 4.29 -17.69
C ARG A 436 17.66 2.87 -18.18
N ILE A 437 17.55 1.85 -17.31
CA ILE A 437 17.93 0.45 -17.64
C ILE A 437 16.73 -0.46 -17.94
N GLY A 438 15.51 0.07 -17.90
CA GLY A 438 14.26 -0.69 -17.95
C GLY A 438 13.70 -0.94 -16.55
N ARG A 439 12.37 -0.92 -16.44
CA ARG A 439 11.67 -0.89 -15.16
C ARG A 439 11.63 -2.28 -14.54
N PHE A 440 11.28 -3.28 -15.35
CA PHE A 440 11.36 -4.70 -14.96
C PHE A 440 12.78 -5.12 -14.59
N ASN A 441 13.79 -4.68 -15.34
CA ASN A 441 15.19 -4.98 -15.03
C ASN A 441 15.60 -4.43 -13.65
N SER A 442 15.17 -3.22 -13.30
CA SER A 442 15.46 -2.61 -12.01
C SER A 442 14.72 -3.29 -10.86
N MET A 443 13.46 -3.67 -11.08
CA MET A 443 12.66 -4.44 -10.12
C MET A 443 13.29 -5.81 -9.81
N ILE A 444 13.78 -6.53 -10.82
CA ILE A 444 14.49 -7.81 -10.64
C ILE A 444 15.77 -7.61 -9.81
N ILE A 445 16.53 -6.53 -10.07
CA ILE A 445 17.75 -6.22 -9.32
C ILE A 445 17.43 -5.94 -7.84
N THR A 446 16.41 -5.14 -7.53
CA THR A 446 16.09 -4.82 -6.14
C THR A 446 15.42 -5.97 -5.39
N ILE A 447 14.58 -6.78 -6.03
CA ILE A 447 14.10 -8.07 -5.48
C ILE A 447 15.29 -8.98 -5.15
N SER A 448 16.28 -9.07 -6.05
CA SER A 448 17.51 -9.84 -5.80
C SER A 448 18.30 -9.28 -4.60
N MET A 449 18.33 -7.96 -4.43
CA MET A 449 18.93 -7.33 -3.25
C MET A 449 18.14 -7.65 -1.96
N CYS A 450 16.81 -7.70 -1.97
CA CYS A 450 16.01 -8.14 -0.82
C CYS A 450 16.33 -9.59 -0.42
N LEU A 451 16.43 -10.49 -1.40
CA LEU A 451 16.80 -11.89 -1.17
C LEU A 451 18.20 -12.01 -0.55
N VAL A 452 19.18 -11.35 -1.16
CA VAL A 452 20.58 -11.39 -0.69
C VAL A 452 20.74 -10.75 0.68
N THR A 453 20.11 -9.60 0.97
CA THR A 453 20.24 -8.96 2.30
C THR A 453 19.56 -9.77 3.41
N THR A 454 18.43 -10.41 3.11
CA THR A 454 17.72 -11.31 4.04
C THR A 454 18.59 -12.51 4.41
N LEU A 455 19.21 -13.15 3.42
CA LEU A 455 20.07 -14.32 3.62
C LEU A 455 21.46 -13.98 4.19
N ALA A 456 22.04 -12.83 3.85
CA ALA A 456 23.41 -12.46 4.23
C ALA A 456 23.52 -11.66 5.53
N PHE A 457 22.46 -10.95 5.95
CA PHE A 457 22.49 -10.12 7.17
C PHE A 457 21.46 -10.55 8.21
N TRP A 458 20.19 -10.84 7.85
CA TRP A 458 19.18 -11.20 8.85
C TRP A 458 19.31 -12.66 9.32
N LEU A 459 19.44 -13.61 8.39
CA LEU A 459 19.56 -15.04 8.75
C LEU A 459 20.76 -15.35 9.68
N PRO A 460 21.97 -14.79 9.47
CA PRO A 460 23.10 -14.98 10.39
C PRO A 460 23.16 -13.94 11.53
N ALA A 461 22.15 -13.07 11.70
CA ALA A 461 22.22 -11.96 12.66
C ALA A 461 22.50 -12.43 14.10
N ASN A 462 21.79 -13.47 14.56
CA ASN A 462 21.91 -14.06 15.89
C ASN A 462 22.03 -13.04 17.04
N GLY A 463 21.18 -11.99 17.04
CA GLY A 463 21.20 -10.91 18.03
C GLY A 463 22.25 -9.79 17.80
N SER A 464 23.10 -9.88 16.78
CA SER A 464 24.07 -8.84 16.44
C SER A 464 23.38 -7.56 15.97
N ILE A 465 23.37 -6.55 16.85
CA ILE A 465 22.84 -5.20 16.58
C ILE A 465 23.37 -4.62 15.26
N ALA A 466 24.67 -4.82 14.97
CA ALA A 466 25.28 -4.33 13.74
C ALA A 466 24.70 -4.98 12.48
N LEU A 467 24.51 -6.30 12.47
CA LEU A 467 23.90 -7.02 11.35
C LEU A 467 22.42 -6.64 11.17
N ILE A 468 21.70 -6.42 12.27
CA ILE A 468 20.28 -6.01 12.25
C ILE A 468 20.12 -4.59 11.70
N ILE A 469 20.98 -3.63 12.08
CA ILE A 469 20.95 -2.26 11.54
C ILE A 469 21.35 -2.23 10.06
N VAL A 470 22.40 -2.97 9.67
CA VAL A 470 22.82 -3.11 8.26
C VAL A 470 21.72 -3.77 7.43
N TYR A 471 21.07 -4.82 7.95
CA TYR A 471 19.90 -5.42 7.33
C TYR A 471 18.78 -4.38 7.16
N ALA A 472 18.36 -3.70 8.23
CA ALA A 472 17.27 -2.72 8.18
C ALA A 472 17.50 -1.65 7.11
N LEU A 473 18.71 -1.08 7.02
CA LEU A 473 19.05 -0.07 6.01
C LEU A 473 19.05 -0.62 4.58
N LEU A 474 19.75 -1.73 4.33
CA LEU A 474 19.91 -2.30 2.98
C LEU A 474 18.62 -2.97 2.48
N PHE A 475 17.92 -3.67 3.36
CA PHE A 475 16.59 -4.22 3.10
C PHE A 475 15.56 -3.12 2.92
N GLY A 476 15.58 -2.07 3.75
CA GLY A 476 14.72 -0.91 3.57
C GLY A 476 14.91 -0.28 2.18
N PHE A 477 16.16 -0.06 1.77
CA PHE A 477 16.48 0.45 0.43
C PHE A 477 16.01 -0.48 -0.71
N ALA A 478 16.26 -1.78 -0.59
CA ALA A 478 15.86 -2.74 -1.63
C ALA A 478 14.34 -2.91 -1.71
N SER A 479 13.67 -3.11 -0.57
CA SER A 479 12.23 -3.39 -0.48
C SER A 479 11.36 -2.15 -0.74
N GLY A 480 11.82 -0.96 -0.34
CA GLY A 480 11.16 0.31 -0.64
C GLY A 480 10.94 0.52 -2.14
N SER A 481 11.85 0.01 -2.97
CA SER A 481 11.70 0.08 -4.43
C SER A 481 10.44 -0.61 -4.95
N GLY A 482 9.93 -1.65 -4.28
CA GLY A 482 8.75 -2.37 -4.76
C GLY A 482 7.52 -1.48 -4.81
N ILE A 483 7.34 -0.64 -3.79
CA ILE A 483 6.21 0.30 -3.68
C ILE A 483 6.26 1.38 -4.77
N SER A 484 7.45 1.77 -5.26
CA SER A 484 7.59 2.74 -6.35
C SER A 484 7.68 2.11 -7.75
N LEU A 485 8.22 0.89 -7.88
CA LEU A 485 8.45 0.23 -9.16
C LEU A 485 7.28 -0.65 -9.62
N THR A 486 6.55 -1.33 -8.72
CA THR A 486 5.34 -2.08 -9.09
C THR A 486 4.34 -1.24 -9.90
N PRO A 487 3.88 -0.05 -9.42
CA PRO A 487 3.02 0.84 -10.22
C PRO A 487 3.64 1.25 -11.55
N VAL A 488 4.95 1.40 -11.63
CA VAL A 488 5.69 1.85 -12.82
C VAL A 488 5.84 0.72 -13.85
N CYS A 489 5.96 -0.54 -13.42
CA CYS A 489 5.94 -1.74 -14.26
C CYS A 489 4.51 -2.03 -14.77
N VAL A 490 3.50 -2.04 -13.89
CA VAL A 490 2.09 -2.19 -14.28
C VAL A 490 1.66 -1.09 -15.28
N GLY A 491 2.22 0.12 -15.15
CA GLY A 491 2.06 1.25 -16.07
C GLY A 491 2.73 1.12 -17.43
N GLN A 492 3.22 -0.07 -17.80
CA GLN A 492 3.64 -0.42 -19.16
C GLN A 492 2.68 -1.38 -19.84
N LEU A 493 1.96 -2.18 -19.04
CA LEU A 493 1.06 -3.24 -19.49
C LEU A 493 -0.35 -2.71 -19.81
N CYS A 494 -0.56 -1.41 -19.63
CA CYS A 494 -1.83 -0.73 -19.86
C CYS A 494 -1.65 0.60 -20.60
N ARG A 495 -2.72 0.99 -21.30
CA ARG A 495 -2.90 2.37 -21.72
C ARG A 495 -3.18 3.26 -20.51
N VAL A 496 -2.71 4.51 -20.53
CA VAL A 496 -2.84 5.44 -19.40
C VAL A 496 -4.28 5.69 -18.96
N GLU A 497 -5.27 5.62 -19.87
CA GLU A 497 -6.67 5.89 -19.53
C GLU A 497 -7.37 4.74 -18.79
N ASN A 498 -6.68 3.60 -18.62
CA ASN A 498 -7.12 2.43 -17.86
C ASN A 498 -6.12 2.11 -16.72
N TYR A 499 -5.23 3.04 -16.37
CA TYR A 499 -4.12 2.78 -15.45
C TYR A 499 -4.60 2.48 -14.03
N GLY A 500 -5.58 3.24 -13.53
CA GLY A 500 -6.17 3.03 -12.21
C GLY A 500 -6.74 1.63 -12.09
N ARG A 501 -7.48 1.15 -13.10
CA ARG A 501 -8.00 -0.23 -13.17
C ARG A 501 -6.90 -1.28 -13.12
N TYR A 502 -5.87 -1.19 -13.96
CA TYR A 502 -4.80 -2.21 -13.99
C TYR A 502 -4.02 -2.25 -12.68
N TYR A 503 -3.69 -1.08 -12.12
CA TYR A 503 -3.01 -0.97 -10.83
C TYR A 503 -3.85 -1.55 -9.69
N ALA A 504 -5.13 -1.17 -9.62
CA ALA A 504 -6.11 -1.70 -8.68
C ALA A 504 -6.26 -3.23 -8.78
N THR A 505 -6.50 -3.77 -9.98
CA THR A 505 -6.71 -5.20 -10.19
C THR A 505 -5.47 -6.02 -9.80
N CYS A 506 -4.26 -5.47 -9.98
CA CYS A 506 -3.03 -6.06 -9.44
C CYS A 506 -3.04 -6.06 -7.90
N TYR A 507 -3.23 -4.89 -7.28
CA TYR A 507 -3.19 -4.77 -5.81
C TYR A 507 -4.35 -5.47 -5.07
N THR A 508 -5.44 -5.79 -5.77
CA THR A 508 -6.57 -6.56 -5.23
C THR A 508 -6.19 -8.03 -4.97
N LEU A 509 -5.31 -8.64 -5.78
CA LEU A 509 -4.79 -9.97 -5.47
C LEU A 509 -3.70 -9.90 -4.40
N VAL A 510 -2.88 -8.85 -4.43
CA VAL A 510 -1.83 -8.58 -3.43
C VAL A 510 -2.38 -8.47 -2.01
N SER A 511 -3.58 -7.90 -1.82
CA SER A 511 -4.17 -7.73 -0.48
C SER A 511 -4.32 -9.05 0.30
N PHE A 512 -4.67 -10.14 -0.39
CA PHE A 512 -4.71 -11.49 0.18
C PHE A 512 -3.32 -11.98 0.59
N GLY A 513 -2.27 -11.53 -0.11
CA GLY A 513 -0.87 -11.73 0.28
C GLY A 513 -0.58 -11.05 1.60
N SER A 514 -0.83 -9.74 1.71
CA SER A 514 -0.66 -8.97 2.96
C SER A 514 -1.42 -9.57 4.14
N LEU A 515 -2.65 -10.06 3.92
CA LEU A 515 -3.48 -10.70 4.95
C LEU A 515 -2.96 -12.08 5.40
N THR A 516 -2.35 -12.86 4.50
CA THR A 516 -1.91 -14.25 4.79
C THR A 516 -0.46 -14.37 5.23
N GLY A 517 0.43 -13.49 4.75
CA GLY A 517 1.87 -13.59 5.00
C GLY A 517 2.24 -13.46 6.48
N ILE A 518 1.60 -12.54 7.20
CA ILE A 518 1.86 -12.32 8.63
C ILE A 518 1.43 -13.53 9.49
N PRO A 519 0.18 -14.05 9.41
CA PRO A 519 -0.20 -15.28 10.13
C PRO A 519 0.67 -16.50 9.80
N ILE A 520 1.10 -16.67 8.54
CA ILE A 520 2.00 -17.77 8.14
C ILE A 520 3.36 -17.63 8.82
N ALA A 521 3.96 -16.43 8.81
CA ALA A 521 5.22 -16.15 9.51
C ALA A 521 5.12 -16.36 11.03
N GLY A 522 4.02 -15.93 11.66
CA GLY A 522 3.78 -16.16 13.09
C GLY A 522 3.66 -17.65 13.44
N GLN A 523 2.92 -18.42 12.63
CA GLN A 523 2.81 -19.88 12.81
C GLN A 523 4.15 -20.61 12.60
N LEU A 524 5.03 -20.09 11.74
CA LEU A 524 6.40 -20.59 11.61
C LEU A 524 7.19 -20.41 12.91
N VAL A 525 7.19 -19.20 13.51
CA VAL A 525 7.85 -18.94 14.82
C VAL A 525 7.39 -19.92 15.90
N THR A 526 6.08 -20.15 16.02
CA THR A 526 5.53 -21.08 17.02
C THR A 526 6.00 -22.51 16.78
N ARG A 527 6.04 -22.96 15.52
CA ARG A 527 6.47 -24.32 15.15
C ARG A 527 7.98 -24.55 15.26
N THR A 528 8.79 -23.49 15.15
CA THR A 528 10.25 -23.53 15.39
C THR A 528 10.62 -23.24 16.85
N GLY A 529 9.68 -23.36 17.80
CA GLY A 529 9.95 -23.21 19.23
C GLY A 529 10.37 -21.79 19.64
N GLY A 530 9.85 -20.77 18.95
CA GLY A 530 10.23 -19.37 19.15
C GLY A 530 11.43 -18.91 18.31
N GLN A 531 12.11 -19.80 17.58
CA GLN A 531 13.26 -19.44 16.75
C GLN A 531 12.83 -18.76 15.45
N TYR A 532 13.43 -17.62 15.11
CA TYR A 532 12.97 -16.81 13.97
C TYR A 532 13.44 -17.32 12.59
N TRP A 533 14.35 -18.30 12.50
CA TRP A 533 14.92 -18.74 11.22
C TRP A 533 13.85 -19.16 10.19
N GLY A 534 12.75 -19.78 10.64
CA GLY A 534 11.69 -20.27 9.77
C GLY A 534 11.00 -19.16 8.95
N LEU A 535 10.72 -18.00 9.56
CA LEU A 535 10.13 -16.87 8.83
C LEU A 535 11.15 -16.13 7.95
N ILE A 536 12.45 -16.18 8.29
CA ILE A 536 13.51 -15.58 7.47
C ILE A 536 13.70 -16.41 6.20
N VAL A 537 13.63 -17.75 6.30
CA VAL A 537 13.57 -18.65 5.14
C VAL A 537 12.29 -18.44 4.33
N PHE A 538 11.12 -18.31 4.95
CA PHE A 538 9.87 -17.99 4.24
C PHE A 538 9.92 -16.64 3.49
N THR A 539 10.49 -15.61 4.11
CA THR A 539 10.76 -14.29 3.50
C THR A 539 11.68 -14.44 2.28
N SER A 540 12.75 -15.23 2.43
CA SER A 540 13.72 -15.50 1.35
C SER A 540 13.07 -16.27 0.19
N CYS A 541 12.31 -17.33 0.47
CA CYS A 541 11.57 -18.09 -0.53
C CYS A 541 10.54 -17.22 -1.27
N SER A 542 9.90 -16.28 -0.57
CA SER A 542 8.98 -15.31 -1.18
C SER A 542 9.71 -14.38 -2.17
N TYR A 543 10.84 -13.78 -1.79
CA TYR A 543 11.64 -12.98 -2.73
C TYR A 543 12.24 -13.79 -3.88
N ALA A 544 12.63 -15.05 -3.66
CA ALA A 544 13.07 -15.94 -4.72
C ALA A 544 11.95 -16.25 -5.73
N ALA A 545 10.74 -16.60 -5.26
CA ALA A 545 9.57 -16.81 -6.10
C ALA A 545 9.19 -15.53 -6.87
N SER A 546 9.23 -14.37 -6.21
CA SER A 546 9.01 -13.07 -6.85
C SER A 546 10.03 -12.79 -7.97
N CYS A 547 11.32 -13.06 -7.72
CA CYS A 547 12.39 -12.88 -8.69
C CYS A 547 12.16 -13.74 -9.95
N ILE A 548 11.75 -15.00 -9.75
CA ILE A 548 11.40 -15.93 -10.84
C ILE A 548 10.22 -15.38 -11.66
N MET A 549 9.15 -14.94 -11.00
CA MET A 549 7.94 -14.42 -11.68
C MET A 549 8.21 -13.11 -12.45
N TYR A 550 8.94 -12.16 -11.87
CA TYR A 550 9.33 -10.92 -12.58
C TYR A 550 10.31 -11.19 -13.73
N THR A 551 11.23 -12.15 -13.57
CA THR A 551 12.12 -12.58 -14.65
C THR A 551 11.33 -13.24 -15.78
N ALA A 552 10.36 -14.10 -15.45
CA ALA A 552 9.47 -14.71 -16.43
C ALA A 552 8.62 -13.66 -17.17
N ALA A 553 8.00 -12.71 -16.46
CA ALA A 553 7.26 -11.60 -17.06
C ALA A 553 8.14 -10.81 -18.06
N ARG A 554 9.38 -10.47 -17.66
CA ARG A 554 10.35 -9.79 -18.52
C ARG A 554 10.73 -10.64 -19.73
N VAL A 555 10.97 -11.93 -19.57
CA VAL A 555 11.36 -12.83 -20.68
C VAL A 555 10.21 -13.01 -21.68
N VAL A 556 8.95 -13.09 -21.21
CA VAL A 556 7.77 -13.13 -22.08
C VAL A 556 7.56 -11.79 -22.80
N GLY A 557 7.66 -10.65 -22.10
CA GLY A 557 7.42 -9.33 -22.68
C GLY A 557 8.53 -8.78 -23.59
N ALA A 558 9.79 -9.12 -23.33
CA ALA A 558 10.93 -8.59 -24.08
C ALA A 558 11.79 -9.65 -24.81
N GLY A 559 11.72 -10.91 -24.41
CA GLY A 559 12.66 -11.96 -24.81
C GLY A 559 13.96 -11.96 -23.99
N TRP A 560 14.76 -13.02 -24.15
CA TRP A 560 15.98 -13.31 -23.39
C TRP A 560 17.13 -12.29 -23.51
N ARG A 561 17.03 -11.27 -24.37
CA ARG A 561 18.14 -10.33 -24.62
C ARG A 561 18.30 -9.34 -23.46
N LEU A 562 19.23 -9.62 -22.54
CA LEU A 562 19.53 -8.80 -21.35
C LEU A 562 19.60 -7.29 -21.62
N LYS A 563 20.22 -6.86 -22.74
CA LYS A 563 20.37 -5.44 -23.14
C LYS A 563 19.09 -4.76 -23.64
N LYS A 564 18.01 -5.50 -23.93
CA LYS A 564 16.72 -4.92 -24.31
C LYS A 564 15.99 -4.47 -23.05
N ALA A 565 15.84 -3.16 -22.87
CA ALA A 565 14.96 -2.60 -21.86
C ALA A 565 13.51 -3.05 -22.13
N TYR A 566 12.83 -3.43 -21.06
CA TYR A 566 11.38 -3.48 -20.98
C TYR A 566 10.98 -2.33 -20.05
#